data_AF-A0A919JZN0-F1
#
_entry.id   AF-A0A919JZN0-F1
#
_cell.length_a   1.000
_cell.length_b   1.000
_cell.length_c   1.000
_cell.angle_alpha   90.00
_cell.angle_beta   90.00
_cell.angle_gamma   90.00
#
_symmetry.space_group_name_H-M   'P 1'
#
loop_
_entity.id
_entity.type
_entity.pdbx_description
1 polymer ?
#
loop_
_entity_poly.entity_id
_entity_poly.type
_entity_poly.pdbx_seq_one_letter_code
_entity_poly.pdbx_strand_id
1 'polypeptide(L)'
;MGVRFGIQHIPQRPPEPWLNYLYEFIDLKSRLLEHVLVIRLAHATTGGTLIDAANQLGIPRLAADNALRVTHRALAATSRHKAFDHAVGNLIEHLDTTAGLTDHGRRRDALRTWEIPPGQWQELIDGLPGQLIKNRLVPHTHWGDGKRRLASTWAWTELTHGDHIYAPAVRPDLHATRPGGEDVHYVHTRWQHLLRPSPYGHFRQLRDRLDPFIRQLGEHIDNAQSPRQ
;
A
#
# COMPACT_ATOMS: atom_id res chain seq x y z
N MET A 1 19.69 -18.80 11.94
CA MET A 1 19.85 -17.49 12.62
C MET A 1 18.60 -16.70 12.35
N GLY A 2 17.96 -16.14 13.38
CA GLY A 2 16.76 -15.33 13.23
C GLY A 2 17.13 -13.86 12.98
N VAL A 3 16.34 -13.18 12.16
CA VAL A 3 16.42 -11.72 11.98
C VAL A 3 15.77 -10.99 13.17
N ARG A 4 16.19 -9.75 13.42
CA ARG A 4 15.79 -8.88 14.54
C ARG A 4 14.48 -8.14 14.29
N PHE A 5 14.05 -8.03 13.04
CA PHE A 5 12.73 -7.50 12.68
C PHE A 5 11.72 -8.64 12.51
N GLY A 6 10.48 -8.44 12.97
CA GLY A 6 9.38 -9.36 12.70
C GLY A 6 8.57 -9.01 11.45
N ILE A 7 7.65 -9.91 11.06
CA ILE A 7 6.75 -9.75 9.91
C ILE A 7 5.91 -8.47 9.97
N GLN A 8 5.62 -7.97 11.17
CA GLN A 8 4.87 -6.73 11.36
C GLN A 8 5.60 -5.50 10.78
N HIS A 9 6.93 -5.55 10.63
CA HIS A 9 7.70 -4.50 9.98
C HIS A 9 7.76 -4.63 8.46
N ILE A 10 7.17 -5.69 7.89
CA ILE A 10 7.13 -5.88 6.45
C ILE A 10 5.80 -5.32 5.89
N PRO A 11 5.86 -4.32 4.99
CA PRO A 11 4.70 -3.81 4.28
C PRO A 11 4.29 -4.73 3.12
N GLN A 12 3.10 -4.53 2.57
CA GLN A 12 2.67 -5.26 1.36
C GLN A 12 3.31 -4.69 0.08
N ARG A 13 3.77 -3.44 0.13
CA ARG A 13 4.53 -2.78 -0.92
C ARG A 13 5.80 -2.15 -0.35
N PRO A 14 6.95 -2.33 -0.99
CA PRO A 14 8.20 -1.76 -0.50
C PRO A 14 8.15 -0.22 -0.54
N PRO A 15 8.55 0.47 0.55
CA PRO A 15 8.82 1.90 0.55
C PRO A 15 9.89 2.27 -0.49
N GLU A 16 9.88 3.51 -0.99
CA GLU A 16 10.85 3.96 -2.00
C GLU A 16 12.32 3.68 -1.65
N PRO A 17 12.81 3.88 -0.40
CA PRO A 17 14.19 3.55 -0.07
C PRO A 17 14.57 2.09 -0.31
N TRP A 18 13.62 1.16 -0.16
CA TRP A 18 13.87 -0.26 -0.38
C TRP A 18 13.93 -0.61 -1.87
N LEU A 19 13.27 0.18 -2.73
CA LEU A 19 13.32 -0.01 -4.18
C LEU A 19 14.73 0.24 -4.74
N ASN A 20 15.58 0.99 -4.03
CA ASN A 20 16.98 1.19 -4.42
C ASN A 20 17.75 -0.13 -4.48
N TYR A 21 17.37 -1.15 -3.71
CA TYR A 21 17.98 -2.49 -3.80
C TYR A 21 17.59 -3.23 -5.08
N LEU A 22 16.55 -2.75 -5.78
CA LEU A 22 16.07 -3.33 -7.03
C LEU A 22 16.48 -2.53 -8.28
N TYR A 23 17.39 -1.56 -8.17
CA TYR A 23 17.74 -0.66 -9.27
C TYR A 23 18.25 -1.40 -10.54
N GLU A 24 18.91 -2.55 -10.38
CA GLU A 24 19.42 -3.37 -11.49
C GLU A 24 18.32 -4.14 -12.25
N PHE A 25 17.07 -4.09 -11.75
CA PHE A 25 15.94 -4.88 -12.25
C PHE A 25 14.79 -4.01 -12.76
N ILE A 26 15.04 -2.71 -13.00
CA ILE A 26 14.02 -1.76 -13.48
C ILE A 26 13.42 -2.14 -14.85
N ASP A 27 14.13 -2.96 -15.63
CA ASP A 27 13.69 -3.54 -16.89
C ASP A 27 12.67 -4.68 -16.71
N LEU A 28 12.56 -5.24 -15.50
CA LEU A 28 11.59 -6.27 -15.16
C LEU A 28 10.24 -5.65 -14.74
N LYS A 29 9.20 -6.49 -14.67
CA LYS A 29 7.85 -6.05 -14.25
C LYS A 29 7.85 -5.60 -12.77
N SER A 30 8.07 -4.31 -12.54
CA SER A 30 8.29 -3.69 -11.22
C SER A 30 7.33 -4.18 -10.15
N ARG A 31 6.01 -4.15 -10.39
CA ARG A 31 5.02 -4.55 -9.37
C ARG A 31 5.11 -6.01 -8.92
N LEU A 32 5.41 -6.94 -9.83
CA LEU A 32 5.54 -8.36 -9.47
C LEU A 32 6.86 -8.61 -8.75
N LEU A 33 7.91 -7.88 -9.12
CA LEU A 33 9.19 -7.91 -8.44
C LEU A 33 9.06 -7.36 -7.00
N GLU A 34 8.36 -6.24 -6.83
CA GLU A 34 8.02 -5.64 -5.53
C GLU A 34 7.29 -6.63 -4.61
N HIS A 35 6.29 -7.35 -5.14
CA HIS A 35 5.60 -8.40 -4.37
C HIS A 35 6.54 -9.53 -3.96
N VAL A 36 7.40 -10.00 -4.87
CA VAL A 36 8.35 -11.07 -4.54
C VAL A 36 9.37 -10.58 -3.49
N LEU A 37 9.82 -9.33 -3.57
CA LEU A 37 10.69 -8.72 -2.55
C LEU A 37 10.05 -8.82 -1.16
N VAL A 38 8.86 -8.26 -0.96
CA VAL A 38 8.23 -8.26 0.37
C VAL A 38 7.87 -9.67 0.85
N ILE A 39 7.50 -10.59 -0.04
CA ILE A 39 7.25 -12.00 0.31
C ILE A 39 8.54 -12.67 0.80
N ARG A 40 9.68 -12.40 0.16
CA ARG A 40 10.98 -12.94 0.59
C ARG A 40 11.44 -12.34 1.92
N LEU A 41 11.18 -11.06 2.15
CA LEU A 41 11.44 -10.42 3.45
C LEU A 41 10.58 -11.03 4.56
N ALA A 42 9.28 -11.21 4.33
CA ALA A 42 8.41 -11.86 5.31
C ALA A 42 8.83 -13.31 5.57
N HIS A 43 9.18 -14.07 4.53
CA HIS A 43 9.67 -15.44 4.66
C HIS A 43 10.95 -15.55 5.52
N ALA A 44 11.85 -14.57 5.43
CA ALA A 44 13.03 -14.51 6.30
C ALA A 44 12.67 -14.36 7.79
N THR A 45 11.50 -13.79 8.11
CA THR A 45 11.01 -13.63 9.49
C THR A 45 10.20 -14.82 9.98
N THR A 46 9.38 -15.44 9.12
CA THR A 46 8.40 -16.47 9.53
C THR A 46 8.87 -17.90 9.27
N GLY A 47 9.82 -18.09 8.35
CA GLY A 47 10.08 -19.39 7.75
C GLY A 47 8.88 -19.92 6.97
N GLY A 48 8.78 -21.24 6.83
CA GLY A 48 7.69 -21.92 6.13
C GLY A 48 7.79 -21.79 4.61
N THR A 49 6.64 -21.71 3.92
CA THR A 49 6.61 -21.50 2.47
C THR A 49 6.49 -20.01 2.12
N LEU A 50 6.90 -19.63 0.90
CA LEU A 50 6.71 -18.27 0.39
C LEU A 50 5.22 -17.87 0.30
N ILE A 51 4.34 -18.85 0.09
CA ILE A 51 2.89 -18.62 0.01
C ILE A 51 2.32 -18.33 1.40
N ASP A 52 2.79 -19.03 2.44
CA ASP A 52 2.37 -18.75 3.81
C ASP A 52 2.81 -17.35 4.24
N ALA A 53 4.04 -16.96 3.92
CA ALA A 53 4.55 -15.61 4.18
C ALA A 53 3.70 -14.54 3.45
N ALA A 54 3.33 -14.78 2.18
CA ALA A 54 2.45 -13.89 1.43
C ALA A 54 1.06 -13.76 2.07
N ASN A 55 0.46 -14.87 2.49
CA ASN A 55 -0.85 -14.88 3.15
C ASN A 55 -0.82 -14.11 4.47
N GLN A 56 0.24 -14.25 5.27
CA GLN A 56 0.41 -13.50 6.54
C GLN A 56 0.57 -12.00 6.30
N LEU A 57 1.14 -11.59 5.15
CA LEU A 57 1.15 -10.18 4.74
C LEU A 57 -0.22 -9.68 4.26
N GLY A 58 -1.21 -10.55 4.08
CA GLY A 58 -2.50 -10.20 3.47
C GLY A 58 -2.47 -10.12 1.94
N ILE A 59 -1.46 -10.74 1.30
CA ILE A 59 -1.40 -10.87 -0.16
C ILE A 59 -2.15 -12.16 -0.55
N PRO A 60 -3.20 -12.09 -1.39
CA PRO A 60 -3.95 -13.28 -1.79
C PRO A 60 -3.09 -14.30 -2.52
N ARG A 61 -3.28 -15.60 -2.21
CA ARG A 61 -2.54 -16.73 -2.81
C ARG A 61 -2.37 -16.64 -4.32
N LEU A 62 -3.44 -16.40 -5.08
CA LEU A 62 -3.37 -16.31 -6.54
C LEU A 62 -2.47 -15.16 -7.03
N ALA A 63 -2.46 -14.03 -6.32
CA ALA A 63 -1.58 -12.91 -6.65
C ALA A 63 -0.11 -13.26 -6.32
N ALA A 64 0.13 -13.93 -5.19
CA ALA A 64 1.45 -14.41 -4.79
C ALA A 64 2.01 -15.45 -5.77
N ASP A 65 1.22 -16.48 -6.12
CA ASP A 65 1.57 -17.51 -7.11
C ASP A 65 1.96 -16.88 -8.45
N ASN A 66 1.15 -15.93 -8.94
CA ASN A 66 1.42 -15.24 -10.19
C ASN A 66 2.71 -14.41 -10.14
N ALA A 67 2.93 -13.66 -9.06
CA ALA A 67 4.14 -12.86 -8.88
C ALA A 67 5.39 -13.74 -8.84
N LEU A 68 5.41 -14.78 -8.01
CA LEU A 68 6.52 -15.72 -7.90
C LEU A 68 6.84 -16.38 -9.24
N ARG A 69 5.82 -16.91 -9.94
CA ARG A 69 6.00 -17.58 -11.24
C ARG A 69 6.54 -16.65 -12.32
N VAL A 70 5.98 -15.45 -12.46
CA VAL A 70 6.37 -14.51 -13.54
C VAL A 70 7.75 -13.93 -13.26
N THR A 71 8.03 -13.52 -12.02
CA THR A 71 9.34 -13.01 -11.63
C THR A 71 10.42 -14.08 -11.76
N HIS A 72 10.16 -15.32 -11.35
CA HIS A 72 11.09 -16.42 -11.55
C HIS A 72 11.45 -16.62 -13.03
N ARG A 73 10.45 -16.64 -13.92
CA ARG A 73 10.71 -16.77 -15.37
C ARG A 73 11.53 -15.61 -15.93
N ALA A 74 11.26 -14.38 -15.49
CA ALA A 74 11.98 -13.21 -15.94
C ALA A 74 13.45 -13.19 -15.49
N LEU A 75 13.71 -13.57 -14.23
CA LEU A 75 15.06 -13.70 -13.68
C LEU A 75 15.83 -14.85 -14.35
N ALA A 76 15.16 -15.94 -14.69
CA ALA A 76 15.77 -17.06 -15.41
C ALA A 76 16.19 -16.66 -16.82
N ALA A 77 15.31 -15.96 -17.55
CA ALA A 77 15.59 -15.50 -18.92
C ALA A 77 16.77 -14.52 -19.01
N THR A 78 17.10 -13.84 -17.91
CA THR A 78 18.20 -12.87 -17.83
C THR A 78 19.39 -13.38 -17.02
N SER A 79 19.34 -14.61 -16.49
CA SER A 79 20.35 -15.20 -15.61
C SER A 79 20.65 -14.37 -14.34
N ARG A 80 19.67 -13.60 -13.84
CA ARG A 80 19.85 -12.65 -12.71
C ARG A 80 19.35 -13.17 -11.36
N HIS A 81 19.04 -14.46 -11.22
CA HIS A 81 18.57 -15.04 -9.95
C HIS A 81 19.51 -14.75 -8.76
N LYS A 82 20.81 -15.02 -8.93
CA LYS A 82 21.80 -14.79 -7.87
C LYS A 82 21.91 -13.31 -7.49
N ALA A 83 21.86 -12.42 -8.48
CA ALA A 83 21.88 -10.98 -8.23
C ALA A 83 20.63 -10.54 -7.42
N PHE A 84 19.46 -11.10 -7.75
CA PHE A 84 18.23 -10.80 -7.01
C PHE A 84 18.28 -11.34 -5.58
N ASP A 85 18.75 -12.58 -5.38
CA ASP A 85 18.90 -13.16 -4.04
C ASP A 85 19.90 -12.35 -3.19
N HIS A 86 20.99 -11.85 -3.79
CA HIS A 86 21.94 -10.97 -3.12
C HIS A 86 21.31 -9.61 -2.75
N ALA A 87 20.55 -8.99 -3.65
CA ALA A 87 19.83 -7.74 -3.37
C ALA A 87 18.83 -7.90 -2.20
N VAL A 88 18.09 -9.01 -2.17
CA VAL A 88 17.19 -9.36 -1.07
C VAL A 88 17.99 -9.56 0.23
N GLY A 89 19.12 -10.27 0.19
CA GLY A 89 20.01 -10.47 1.34
C GLY A 89 20.52 -9.17 1.93
N ASN A 90 21.01 -8.26 1.08
CA ASN A 90 21.48 -6.93 1.52
C ASN A 90 20.38 -6.11 2.18
N LEU A 91 19.14 -6.19 1.68
CA LEU A 91 18.02 -5.51 2.32
C LEU A 91 17.68 -6.16 3.67
N ILE A 92 17.73 -7.49 3.78
CA ILE A 92 17.53 -8.18 5.06
C ILE A 92 18.56 -7.72 6.10
N GLU A 93 19.85 -7.69 5.74
CA GLU A 93 20.92 -7.21 6.63
C GLU A 93 20.73 -5.74 7.04
N HIS A 94 20.31 -4.90 6.10
CA HIS A 94 19.99 -3.49 6.38
C HIS A 94 18.83 -3.38 7.38
N LEU A 95 17.73 -4.11 7.17
CA LEU A 95 16.59 -4.11 8.09
C LEU A 95 16.95 -4.68 9.46
N ASP A 96 17.83 -5.68 9.53
CA ASP A 96 18.31 -6.28 10.78
C ASP A 96 19.04 -5.29 11.70
N THR A 97 19.69 -4.30 11.09
CA THR A 97 20.44 -3.26 11.80
C THR A 97 19.69 -1.94 11.95
N THR A 98 18.50 -1.82 11.33
CA THR A 98 17.70 -0.60 11.36
C THR A 98 16.88 -0.52 12.64
N ALA A 99 17.14 0.51 13.45
CA ALA A 99 16.33 0.82 14.62
C ALA A 99 15.03 1.55 14.22
N GLY A 100 13.95 1.35 14.98
CA GLY A 100 12.72 2.13 14.83
C GLY A 100 11.93 1.83 13.54
N LEU A 101 11.95 0.58 13.06
CA LEU A 101 11.12 0.17 11.93
C LEU A 101 9.63 0.39 12.23
N THR A 102 8.90 0.90 11.25
CA THR A 102 7.44 1.08 11.32
C THR A 102 6.73 -0.26 11.51
N ASP A 103 5.82 -0.33 12.48
CA ASP A 103 4.95 -1.47 12.70
C ASP A 103 3.75 -1.42 11.72
N HIS A 104 3.99 -1.84 10.47
CA HIS A 104 2.95 -1.91 9.43
C HIS A 104 1.84 -2.91 9.80
N GLY A 105 2.14 -3.96 10.57
CA GLY A 105 1.17 -4.91 11.10
C GLY A 105 0.13 -4.22 11.98
N ARG A 106 0.58 -3.45 12.98
CA ARG A 106 -0.29 -2.63 13.83
C ARG A 106 -1.17 -1.69 13.03
N ARG A 107 -0.60 -1.00 12.04
CA ARG A 107 -1.38 -0.10 11.17
C ARG A 107 -2.44 -0.85 10.36
N ARG A 108 -2.12 -2.04 9.81
CA ARG A 108 -3.10 -2.89 9.12
C ARG A 108 -4.21 -3.36 10.06
N ASP A 109 -3.88 -3.75 11.29
CA ASP A 109 -4.85 -4.21 12.28
C ASP A 109 -5.78 -3.09 12.74
N ALA A 110 -5.22 -1.91 13.06
CA ALA A 110 -5.99 -0.73 13.46
C ALA A 110 -6.95 -0.28 12.34
N LEU A 111 -6.56 -0.46 11.08
CA LEU A 111 -7.34 -0.03 9.93
C LEU A 111 -8.15 -1.16 9.27
N ARG A 112 -8.20 -2.37 9.84
CA ARG A 112 -8.77 -3.57 9.20
C ARG A 112 -10.20 -3.41 8.70
N THR A 113 -11.01 -2.61 9.40
CA THR A 113 -12.41 -2.31 9.03
C THR A 113 -12.63 -0.80 8.85
N TRP A 114 -11.55 -0.03 8.73
CA TRP A 114 -11.61 1.42 8.78
C TRP A 114 -11.92 2.03 7.41
N GLU A 115 -12.73 3.06 7.45
CA GLU A 115 -12.99 3.99 6.36
C GLU A 115 -13.15 5.40 6.98
N ILE A 116 -12.83 6.46 6.24
CA ILE A 116 -13.08 7.85 6.67
C ILE A 116 -14.57 7.99 6.99
N PRO A 117 -14.97 8.29 8.24
CA PRO A 117 -16.39 8.43 8.59
C PRO A 117 -17.06 9.57 7.80
N PRO A 118 -18.37 9.49 7.50
CA PRO A 118 -19.08 10.52 6.73
C PRO A 118 -18.95 11.95 7.28
N GLY A 119 -18.98 12.12 8.61
CA GLY A 119 -18.79 13.44 9.24
C GLY A 119 -17.39 14.01 8.99
N GLN A 120 -16.35 13.19 9.20
CA GLN A 120 -14.96 13.58 8.93
C GLN A 120 -14.71 13.81 7.43
N TRP A 121 -15.38 13.06 6.57
CA TRP A 121 -15.35 13.32 5.14
C TRP A 121 -15.90 14.70 4.79
N GLN A 122 -17.02 15.09 5.41
CA GLN A 122 -17.62 16.41 5.20
C GLN A 122 -16.66 17.55 5.61
N GLU A 123 -15.94 17.37 6.72
CA GLU A 123 -14.90 18.32 7.17
C GLU A 123 -13.73 18.41 6.16
N LEU A 124 -13.28 17.27 5.62
CA LEU A 124 -12.17 17.21 4.66
C LEU A 124 -12.50 17.93 3.35
N ILE A 125 -13.75 17.83 2.89
CA ILE A 125 -14.19 18.45 1.63
C ILE A 125 -14.73 19.86 1.80
N ASP A 126 -14.91 20.34 3.04
CA ASP A 126 -15.47 21.66 3.29
C ASP A 126 -14.58 22.77 2.70
N GLY A 127 -15.24 23.68 1.98
CA GLY A 127 -14.60 24.77 1.25
C GLY A 127 -13.75 24.35 0.03
N LEU A 128 -13.71 23.06 -0.36
CA LEU A 128 -13.03 22.66 -1.60
C LEU A 128 -13.82 23.15 -2.83
N PRO A 129 -13.16 23.79 -3.81
CA PRO A 129 -13.87 24.38 -4.93
C PRO A 129 -14.49 23.31 -5.85
N GLY A 130 -15.52 23.72 -6.59
CA GLY A 130 -15.93 23.02 -7.80
C GLY A 130 -14.77 22.92 -8.80
N GLN A 131 -14.82 21.94 -9.71
CA GLN A 131 -13.70 21.62 -10.59
C GLN A 131 -13.43 22.78 -11.57
N LEU A 132 -12.21 23.30 -11.62
CA LEU A 132 -11.79 24.17 -12.73
C LEU A 132 -11.51 23.29 -13.96
N ILE A 133 -12.37 23.37 -14.98
CA ILE A 133 -12.16 22.73 -16.29
C ILE A 133 -11.97 23.84 -17.32
N LYS A 134 -10.80 23.90 -17.96
CA LYS A 134 -10.49 24.89 -19.01
C LYS A 134 -10.86 26.33 -18.62
N ASN A 135 -10.43 26.77 -17.42
CA ASN A 135 -10.73 28.09 -16.85
C ASN A 135 -12.22 28.39 -16.59
N ARG A 136 -13.09 27.37 -16.57
CA ARG A 136 -14.48 27.48 -16.13
C ARG A 136 -14.67 26.73 -14.82
N LEU A 137 -15.26 27.39 -13.82
CA LEU A 137 -15.71 26.74 -12.59
C LEU A 137 -16.89 25.84 -12.93
N VAL A 138 -16.69 24.52 -12.85
CA VAL A 138 -17.78 23.54 -12.94
C VAL A 138 -18.42 23.48 -11.56
N PRO A 139 -19.70 23.85 -11.41
CA PRO A 139 -20.29 24.13 -10.09
C PRO A 139 -20.31 22.93 -9.14
N HIS A 140 -20.20 21.69 -9.64
CA HIS A 140 -20.43 20.50 -8.83
C HIS A 140 -19.37 19.43 -9.07
N THR A 141 -18.20 19.58 -8.44
CA THR A 141 -17.39 18.39 -8.14
C THR A 141 -18.23 17.48 -7.25
N HIS A 142 -18.56 16.28 -7.73
CA HIS A 142 -19.31 15.33 -6.92
C HIS A 142 -18.39 14.76 -5.83
N TRP A 143 -18.57 15.22 -4.58
CA TRP A 143 -17.84 14.77 -3.40
C TRP A 143 -18.54 13.62 -2.64
N GLY A 144 -19.36 12.81 -3.32
CA GLY A 144 -20.09 11.70 -2.69
C GLY A 144 -19.23 10.48 -2.30
N ASP A 145 -19.90 9.40 -1.92
CA ASP A 145 -19.32 8.24 -1.24
C ASP A 145 -18.16 7.57 -2.02
N GLY A 146 -18.25 7.50 -3.35
CA GLY A 146 -17.15 6.95 -4.17
C GLY A 146 -15.82 7.69 -3.99
N LYS A 147 -15.84 9.02 -3.76
CA LYS A 147 -14.62 9.79 -3.43
C LYS A 147 -14.17 9.58 -1.98
N ARG A 148 -15.11 9.43 -1.03
CA ARG A 148 -14.79 9.07 0.36
C ARG A 148 -14.09 7.71 0.43
N ARG A 149 -14.60 6.70 -0.27
CA ARG A 149 -13.97 5.37 -0.39
C ARG A 149 -12.61 5.42 -1.05
N LEU A 150 -12.47 6.21 -2.12
CA LEU A 150 -11.17 6.44 -2.78
C LEU A 150 -10.16 7.10 -1.83
N ALA A 151 -10.57 8.13 -1.10
CA ALA A 151 -9.74 8.81 -0.10
C ALA A 151 -9.36 7.88 1.06
N SER A 152 -10.30 7.03 1.51
CA SER A 152 -10.05 6.03 2.55
C SER A 152 -9.07 4.96 2.08
N THR A 153 -9.21 4.52 0.84
CA THR A 153 -8.28 3.59 0.18
C THR A 153 -6.87 4.20 0.06
N TRP A 154 -6.80 5.49 -0.28
CA TRP A 154 -5.55 6.25 -0.32
C TRP A 154 -4.90 6.32 1.06
N ALA A 155 -5.65 6.75 2.08
CA ALA A 155 -5.19 6.82 3.45
C ALA A 155 -4.68 5.47 3.98
N TRP A 156 -5.44 4.39 3.75
CA TRP A 156 -5.01 3.04 4.12
C TRP A 156 -3.71 2.64 3.41
N THR A 157 -3.62 2.89 2.10
CA THR A 157 -2.43 2.55 1.31
C THR A 157 -1.18 3.28 1.81
N GLU A 158 -1.28 4.58 2.08
CA GLU A 158 -0.16 5.39 2.58
C GLU A 158 0.26 4.96 4.00
N LEU A 159 -0.70 4.63 4.86
CA LEU A 159 -0.40 4.23 6.25
C LEU A 159 0.23 2.86 6.34
N THR A 160 -0.31 1.88 5.61
CA THR A 160 0.10 0.48 5.72
C THR A 160 1.14 0.07 4.68
N HIS A 161 1.44 0.94 3.71
CA HIS A 161 2.13 0.60 2.47
C HIS A 161 1.47 -0.63 1.82
N GLY A 162 0.14 -0.60 1.81
CA GLY A 162 -0.72 -1.65 1.26
C GLY A 162 -0.86 -1.56 -0.25
N ASP A 163 -1.40 -2.59 -0.89
CA ASP A 163 -1.90 -2.43 -2.25
C ASP A 163 -3.36 -1.97 -2.21
N HIS A 164 -3.69 -0.84 -2.86
CA HIS A 164 -5.04 -0.26 -2.85
C HIS A 164 -6.18 -1.24 -3.19
N ILE A 165 -5.92 -2.30 -3.97
CA ILE A 165 -6.93 -3.33 -4.30
C ILE A 165 -7.26 -4.26 -3.11
N TYR A 166 -6.47 -4.22 -2.05
CA TYR A 166 -6.65 -4.95 -0.80
C TYR A 166 -7.15 -4.07 0.34
N ALA A 167 -7.32 -2.76 0.10
CA ALA A 167 -7.81 -1.86 1.12
C ALA A 167 -9.24 -2.23 1.55
N PRO A 168 -9.57 -2.17 2.85
CA PRO A 168 -10.88 -2.57 3.38
C PRO A 168 -12.08 -1.88 2.72
N ALA A 169 -11.93 -0.60 2.35
CA ALA A 169 -12.98 0.18 1.68
C ALA A 169 -13.38 -0.38 0.29
N VAL A 170 -12.47 -1.13 -0.35
CA VAL A 170 -12.66 -1.78 -1.65
C VAL A 170 -12.85 -3.28 -1.51
N ARG A 171 -12.17 -3.89 -0.53
CA ARG A 171 -12.16 -5.34 -0.33
C ARG A 171 -12.24 -5.64 1.18
N PRO A 172 -13.44 -5.65 1.77
CA PRO A 172 -13.63 -5.90 3.19
C PRO A 172 -13.26 -7.33 3.60
N ASP A 173 -13.34 -8.28 2.66
CA ASP A 173 -12.90 -9.67 2.86
C ASP A 173 -11.86 -10.05 1.79
N LEU A 174 -10.64 -10.34 2.24
CA LEU A 174 -9.50 -10.76 1.40
C LEU A 174 -9.60 -12.21 0.92
N HIS A 175 -10.39 -13.04 1.60
CA HIS A 175 -10.60 -14.45 1.27
C HIS A 175 -11.80 -14.65 0.36
N ALA A 176 -12.75 -13.71 0.36
CA ALA A 176 -13.84 -13.69 -0.62
C ALA A 176 -13.36 -13.32 -2.03
N THR A 177 -14.17 -13.69 -3.01
CA THR A 177 -14.09 -13.18 -4.38
C THR A 177 -14.06 -11.66 -4.35
N ARG A 178 -13.18 -11.05 -5.15
CA ARG A 178 -13.08 -9.59 -5.22
C ARG A 178 -14.47 -9.00 -5.53
N PRO A 179 -14.99 -8.08 -4.70
CA PRO A 179 -16.29 -7.49 -4.96
C PRO A 179 -16.25 -6.70 -6.27
N GLY A 180 -17.33 -6.82 -7.04
CA GLY A 180 -17.61 -5.92 -8.15
C GLY A 180 -18.40 -4.69 -7.70
N GLY A 181 -18.96 -3.97 -8.65
CA GLY A 181 -19.85 -2.84 -8.37
C GLY A 181 -19.23 -1.48 -8.69
N GLU A 182 -20.10 -0.47 -8.71
CA GLU A 182 -19.78 0.88 -9.14
C GLU A 182 -18.70 1.53 -8.27
N ASP A 183 -18.77 1.39 -6.94
CA ASP A 183 -17.80 1.99 -6.02
C ASP A 183 -16.39 1.40 -6.16
N VAL A 184 -16.28 0.08 -6.25
CA VAL A 184 -14.99 -0.61 -6.47
C VAL A 184 -14.39 -0.21 -7.81
N HIS A 185 -15.23 -0.13 -8.85
CA HIS A 185 -14.82 0.34 -10.17
C HIS A 185 -14.38 1.80 -10.14
N TYR A 186 -15.09 2.66 -9.40
CA TYR A 186 -14.76 4.07 -9.23
C TYR A 186 -13.39 4.24 -8.59
N VAL A 187 -13.14 3.57 -7.45
CA VAL A 187 -11.84 3.64 -6.76
C VAL A 187 -10.72 3.19 -7.69
N HIS A 188 -10.90 2.06 -8.40
CA HIS A 188 -9.88 1.55 -9.30
C HIS A 188 -9.58 2.50 -10.47
N THR A 189 -10.60 3.01 -11.15
CA THR A 189 -10.44 3.90 -12.30
C THR A 189 -9.91 5.28 -11.91
N ARG A 190 -10.19 5.75 -10.70
CA ARG A 190 -9.79 7.09 -10.22
C ARG A 190 -8.51 7.10 -9.39
N TRP A 191 -7.97 5.93 -9.03
CA TRP A 191 -6.71 5.78 -8.28
C TRP A 191 -5.58 6.67 -8.81
N GLN A 192 -5.37 6.68 -10.13
CA GLN A 192 -4.30 7.43 -10.77
C GLN A 192 -4.39 8.94 -10.54
N HIS A 193 -5.59 9.48 -10.27
CA HIS A 193 -5.75 10.91 -10.01
C HIS A 193 -5.29 11.33 -8.61
N LEU A 194 -5.25 10.42 -7.63
CA LEU A 194 -4.60 10.68 -6.34
C LEU A 194 -3.10 10.34 -6.39
N LEU A 195 -2.73 9.29 -7.12
CA LEU A 195 -1.33 8.90 -7.28
C LEU A 195 -0.51 9.98 -8.00
N ARG A 196 -1.09 10.57 -9.05
CA ARG A 196 -0.47 11.62 -9.88
C ARG A 196 -1.48 12.73 -10.11
N PRO A 197 -1.76 13.57 -9.10
CA PRO A 197 -2.75 14.61 -9.23
C PRO A 197 -2.32 15.63 -10.26
N SER A 198 -3.27 16.04 -11.11
CA SER A 198 -3.05 17.19 -12.00
C SER A 198 -2.76 18.43 -11.15
N PRO A 199 -1.79 19.28 -11.53
CA PRO A 199 -1.47 20.50 -10.80
C PRO A 199 -2.66 21.45 -10.56
N TYR A 200 -3.69 21.35 -11.40
CA TYR A 200 -4.85 22.25 -11.39
C TYR A 200 -6.17 21.52 -11.09
N GLY A 201 -6.12 20.28 -10.61
CA GLY A 201 -7.31 19.43 -10.39
C GLY A 201 -7.77 19.37 -8.94
N HIS A 202 -9.06 19.12 -8.72
CA HIS A 202 -9.65 18.94 -7.38
C HIS A 202 -9.03 17.78 -6.59
N PHE A 203 -8.46 16.78 -7.26
CA PHE A 203 -7.72 15.70 -6.58
C PHE A 203 -6.43 16.19 -5.92
N ARG A 204 -5.80 17.26 -6.43
CA ARG A 204 -4.64 17.89 -5.78
C ARG A 204 -5.07 18.54 -4.48
N GLN A 205 -6.13 19.34 -4.51
CA GLN A 205 -6.68 20.00 -3.34
C GLN A 205 -7.18 19.00 -2.30
N LEU A 206 -7.78 17.89 -2.75
CA LEU A 206 -8.13 16.78 -1.87
C LEU A 206 -6.86 16.19 -1.22
N ARG A 207 -5.78 15.96 -1.97
CA ARG A 207 -4.51 15.51 -1.39
C ARG A 207 -3.91 16.48 -0.39
N ASP A 208 -3.98 17.78 -0.66
CA ASP A 208 -3.50 18.81 0.27
C ASP A 208 -4.23 18.74 1.63
N ARG A 209 -5.48 18.23 1.67
CA ARG A 209 -6.23 17.95 2.91
C ARG A 209 -5.97 16.56 3.47
N LEU A 210 -5.85 15.55 2.61
CA LEU A 210 -5.62 14.16 3.04
C LEU A 210 -4.23 13.94 3.62
N ASP A 211 -3.18 14.52 3.08
CA ASP A 211 -1.81 14.23 3.50
C ASP A 211 -1.56 14.61 4.98
N PRO A 212 -1.99 15.79 5.49
CA PRO A 212 -1.93 16.11 6.92
C PRO A 212 -2.82 15.20 7.78
N PHE A 213 -4.04 14.91 7.30
CA PHE A 213 -4.98 14.02 8.00
C PHE A 213 -4.42 12.61 8.17
N ILE A 214 -3.82 12.06 7.12
CA ILE A 214 -3.16 10.74 7.10
C ILE A 214 -1.99 10.72 8.08
N ARG A 215 -1.16 11.76 8.10
CA ARG A 215 -0.06 11.87 9.06
C ARG A 215 -0.56 11.81 10.50
N GLN A 216 -1.57 12.62 10.84
CA GLN A 216 -2.15 12.64 12.18
C GLN A 216 -2.78 11.30 12.56
N LEU A 217 -3.48 10.65 11.63
CA LEU A 217 -4.04 9.32 11.85
C LEU A 217 -2.94 8.27 12.09
N GLY A 218 -1.83 8.33 11.34
CA GLY A 218 -0.68 7.45 11.53
C GLY A 218 -0.03 7.65 12.91
N GLU A 219 0.24 8.90 13.29
CA GLU A 219 0.76 9.24 14.62
C GLU A 219 -0.18 8.75 15.73
N HIS A 220 -1.49 8.91 15.55
CA HIS A 220 -2.46 8.41 16.52
C HIS A 220 -2.38 6.88 16.66
N ILE A 221 -2.35 6.14 15.54
CA ILE A 221 -2.27 4.67 15.55
C ILE A 221 -0.95 4.19 16.18
N ASP A 222 0.17 4.81 15.82
CA ASP A 222 1.49 4.41 16.31
C ASP A 222 1.60 4.66 17.83
N ASN A 223 0.96 5.72 18.33
CA ASN A 223 0.93 6.10 19.75
C ASN A 223 -0.19 5.43 20.57
N ALA A 224 -1.25 4.91 19.93
CA ALA A 224 -2.46 4.45 20.62
C ALA A 224 -2.22 3.29 21.59
N GLN A 225 -1.12 2.54 21.47
CA GLN A 225 -0.78 1.46 22.40
C GLN A 225 0.75 1.25 22.47
N SER A 226 1.39 1.88 23.46
CA SER A 226 2.46 1.22 24.22
C SER A 226 1.90 0.82 25.59
N PRO A 227 1.27 -0.36 25.74
CA PRO A 227 1.19 -0.98 27.05
C PRO A 227 2.61 -1.43 27.39
N ARG A 228 3.26 -0.69 28.30
CA ARG A 228 4.38 -1.25 29.06
C ARG A 228 3.84 -2.46 29.83
N GLN A 229 4.37 -3.64 29.54
CA GLN A 229 4.98 -4.57 30.50
C GLN A 229 5.40 -5.86 29.79
#